data_AF-W2LKA6-F1
#
_entry.id   AF-W2LKA6-F1
#
_cell.length_a   1.000
_cell.length_b   1.000
_cell.length_c   1.000
_cell.angle_alpha   90.00
_cell.angle_beta   90.00
_cell.angle_gamma   90.00
#
_symmetry.space_group_name_H-M   'P 1'
#
loop_
_entity.id
_entity.type
_entity.pdbx_description
1 polymer ?
#
loop_
_entity_poly.entity_id
_entity_poly.type
_entity_poly.pdbx_seq_one_letter_code
_entity_poly.pdbx_strand_id
1 'polypeptide(L)' 'MTPRLKDYDRKMVTQRLKPARIRNGMARRFGLTEMEMPTLRQVQWFVSSYSKKNLHRNDDYDEILSQLEQ' A
#
# COMPACT_ATOMS: atom_id res chain seq x y z
N MET A 1 9.37 3.45 -7.44
CA MET A 1 8.56 2.25 -7.76
C MET A 1 8.33 2.15 -9.26
N THR A 2 8.67 1.01 -9.85
CA THR A 2 8.43 0.72 -11.27
C THR A 2 6.92 0.56 -11.56
N PRO A 3 6.47 0.71 -12.82
CA PRO A 3 5.06 0.51 -13.19
C PRO A 3 4.51 -0.85 -12.77
N ARG A 4 5.28 -1.93 -13.00
CA ARG A 4 4.89 -3.31 -12.66
C ARG A 4 4.61 -3.50 -11.17
N LEU A 5 5.40 -2.87 -10.30
CA LEU A 5 5.17 -2.91 -8.85
C LEU A 5 3.94 -2.11 -8.44
N LYS A 6 3.71 -0.96 -9.09
CA LYS A 6 2.49 -0.16 -8.86
C LYS A 6 1.23 -0.93 -9.25
N ASP A 7 1.24 -1.67 -10.36
CA ASP A 7 0.09 -2.49 -10.77
C ASP A 7 -0.18 -3.63 -9.79
N TYR A 8 0.87 -4.23 -9.22
CA TYR A 8 0.70 -5.19 -8.14
C TYR A 8 0.10 -4.55 -6.89
N ASP A 9 0.62 -3.40 -6.45
CA ASP A 9 0.07 -2.65 -5.31
C ASP A 9 -1.42 -2.36 -5.50
N ARG A 10 -1.82 -1.88 -6.68
CA ARG A 10 -3.22 -1.63 -7.04
C ARG A 10 -4.07 -2.89 -6.88
N LYS A 11 -3.61 -4.03 -7.42
CA LYS A 11 -4.34 -5.30 -7.32
C LYS A 11 -4.45 -5.82 -5.87
N MET A 12 -3.46 -5.54 -5.03
CA MET A 12 -3.44 -6.01 -3.65
C MET A 12 -4.22 -5.08 -2.71
N VAL A 13 -4.20 -3.78 -2.95
CA VAL A 13 -4.98 -2.82 -2.16
C VAL A 13 -6.48 -2.92 -2.44
N THR A 14 -6.90 -3.29 -3.66
CA THR A 14 -8.31 -3.65 -3.93
C THR A 14 -8.74 -4.89 -3.14
N GLN A 15 -7.80 -5.76 -2.77
CA GLN A 15 -8.03 -6.91 -1.87
C GLN A 15 -7.87 -6.55 -0.38
N ARG A 16 -7.77 -5.26 -0.05
CA ARG A 16 -7.68 -4.74 1.32
C ARG A 16 -6.45 -5.22 2.10
N LEU A 17 -5.37 -5.61 1.40
CA LEU A 17 -4.13 -6.00 2.06
C LEU A 17 -3.39 -4.79 2.65
N LYS A 18 -2.81 -4.95 3.84
CA LYS A 18 -2.00 -3.90 4.48
C LYS A 18 -0.66 -3.69 3.74
N PRO A 19 -0.11 -2.46 3.68
CA PRO A 19 1.14 -2.15 2.96
C PRO A 19 2.32 -3.10 3.24
N ALA A 20 2.51 -3.52 4.50
CA ALA A 20 3.56 -4.48 4.85
C ALA A 20 3.37 -5.87 4.21
N ARG A 21 2.11 -6.35 4.14
CA ARG A 21 1.78 -7.61 3.46
C ARG A 21 1.96 -7.50 1.96
N ILE A 22 1.65 -6.33 1.38
CA ILE A 22 1.85 -6.09 -0.04
C ILE A 22 3.36 -6.10 -0.37
N ARG A 23 4.18 -5.37 0.40
CA ARG A 23 5.65 -5.37 0.26
C ARG A 23 6.25 -6.79 0.36
N ASN A 24 5.83 -7.58 1.36
CA ASN A 24 6.30 -8.97 1.50
C ASN A 24 5.85 -9.84 0.32
N GLY A 25 4.64 -9.63 -0.19
CA GLY A 25 4.15 -10.29 -1.38
C GLY A 25 4.93 -9.92 -2.65
N MET A 26 5.39 -8.66 -2.78
CA MET A 26 6.24 -8.23 -3.88
C MET A 26 7.57 -8.98 -3.90
N ALA A 27 8.25 -9.07 -2.76
CA ALA A 27 9.53 -9.77 -2.65
C ALA A 27 9.40 -11.21 -3.17
N ARG A 28 8.33 -11.92 -2.74
CA ARG A 28 8.05 -13.30 -3.18
C ARG A 28 7.63 -13.39 -4.65
N ARG A 29 6.77 -12.48 -5.12
CA ARG A 29 6.19 -12.56 -6.47
C ARG A 29 7.17 -12.16 -7.57
N PHE A 30 8.07 -11.24 -7.29
CA PHE A 30 9.00 -10.68 -8.26
C PHE A 30 10.46 -11.06 -8.02
N GLY A 31 10.75 -11.83 -6.96
CA GLY A 31 12.11 -12.26 -6.64
C GLY A 31 13.06 -11.10 -6.36
N LEU A 32 12.54 -10.00 -5.79
CA LEU A 32 13.32 -8.78 -5.57
C LEU A 32 14.38 -9.00 -4.50
N THR A 33 15.59 -8.52 -4.77
CA THR A 33 16.61 -8.34 -3.73
C THR A 33 16.22 -7.21 -2.77
N GLU A 34 16.90 -7.10 -1.63
CA GLU A 34 16.66 -5.99 -0.69
C GLU A 34 16.86 -4.61 -1.32
N MET A 35 17.83 -4.48 -2.24
CA MET A 35 18.12 -3.22 -2.93
C MET A 35 17.04 -2.83 -3.95
N GLU A 36 16.38 -3.81 -4.57
CA GLU A 36 15.30 -3.59 -5.53
C GLU A 36 13.94 -3.43 -4.85
N MET A 37 13.83 -3.86 -3.60
CA MET A 37 12.58 -3.83 -2.85
C MET A 37 12.19 -2.38 -2.53
N PRO A 38 10.97 -1.93 -2.87
CA PRO A 38 10.50 -0.64 -2.41
C PRO A 38 10.43 -0.63 -0.88
N THR A 39 10.78 0.52 -0.29
CA THR A 39 10.69 0.68 1.16
C THR A 39 9.23 0.61 1.59
N LEU A 40 8.99 0.20 2.84
CA LEU A 40 7.64 0.17 3.38
C LEU A 40 6.95 1.54 3.26
N ARG A 41 7.70 2.63 3.46
CA ARG A 41 7.21 4.01 3.32
C ARG A 41 6.78 4.33 1.89
N GLN A 42 7.51 3.86 0.87
CA GLN A 42 7.12 4.05 -0.53
C GLN A 42 5.82 3.32 -0.86
N VAL A 43 5.67 2.08 -0.38
CA VAL A 43 4.43 1.29 -0.56
C VAL A 43 3.27 1.95 0.17
N GLN A 44 3.46 2.40 1.42
CA GLN A 44 2.44 3.13 2.19
C GLN A 44 1.97 4.40 1.46
N TRP A 45 2.90 5.22 0.98
CA TRP A 45 2.56 6.43 0.23
C TRP A 45 1.74 6.14 -1.02
N PHE A 46 2.16 5.13 -1.79
CA PHE A 46 1.44 4.75 -3.01
C PHE A 46 0.05 4.21 -2.71
N VAL A 47 -0.06 3.29 -1.74
CA VAL A 47 -1.32 2.69 -1.30
C VAL A 47 -2.30 3.75 -0.79
N SER A 48 -1.86 4.67 0.07
CA SER A 48 -2.69 5.77 0.57
C SER A 48 -3.16 6.69 -0.56
N SER A 49 -2.26 7.09 -1.46
CA SER A 49 -2.62 7.94 -2.60
C SER A 49 -3.61 7.26 -3.54
N TYR A 50 -3.40 5.98 -3.85
CA TYR A 50 -4.30 5.22 -4.72
C TYR A 50 -5.66 5.00 -4.08
N SER A 51 -5.71 4.66 -2.78
CA SER A 51 -6.95 4.39 -2.06
C SER A 51 -7.84 5.63 -1.97
N LYS A 52 -7.27 6.78 -1.64
CA LYS A 52 -7.99 8.07 -1.61
C LYS A 52 -8.59 8.43 -2.96
N LYS A 53 -7.84 8.21 -4.05
CA LYS A 53 -8.26 8.61 -5.41
C LYS A 53 -9.20 7.62 -6.09
N ASN A 54 -9.08 6.33 -5.82
CA ASN A 54 -9.70 5.28 -6.66
C ASN A 54 -10.60 4.32 -5.90
N LEU A 55 -10.48 4.24 -4.58
CA LEU A 55 -11.23 3.27 -3.79
C LEU A 55 -12.29 3.90 -2.90
N HIS A 56 -12.45 5.24 -2.93
CA HIS A 56 -13.39 6.01 -2.12
C HIS A 56 -13.53 5.49 -0.68
N ARG A 57 -12.41 5.03 -0.09
CA ARG A 57 -12.36 4.57 1.28
C ARG A 57 -12.09 5.79 2.14
N ASN A 58 -13.17 6.49 2.47
CA ASN A 58 -13.12 7.68 3.31
C ASN A 58 -13.30 7.37 4.80
N ASP A 59 -13.54 6.12 5.21
CA ASP A 59 -14.14 5.93 6.54
C ASP A 59 -13.14 5.46 7.62
N ASP A 60 -12.03 4.79 7.27
CA ASP A 60 -11.08 4.31 8.30
C ASP A 60 -10.02 5.36 8.69
N TYR A 61 -9.74 6.36 7.84
CA TYR A 61 -8.67 7.33 8.11
C TYR A 61 -9.12 8.41 9.09
N ASP A 62 -10.32 8.96 8.88
CA ASP A 62 -10.90 9.98 9.75
C ASP A 62 -11.35 9.37 11.09
N GLU A 63 -11.84 8.12 11.10
CA GLU A 63 -12.21 7.40 12.33
C GLU A 63 -10.99 7.12 13.23
N ILE A 64 -9.86 6.70 12.64
CA ILE A 64 -8.61 6.49 13.41
C ILE A 64 -8.01 7.83 13.88
N LEU A 65 -8.13 8.91 13.11
CA LEU A 65 -7.65 10.23 13.53
C LEU A 65 -8.51 10.79 14.67
N SER A 66 -9.83 10.63 14.60
CA SER A 66 -10.77 11.08 15.64
C SER A 66 -10.59 10.35 16.97
N GLN A 67 -10.11 9.10 16.97
CA GLN A 67 -9.82 8.34 18.19
C GLN A 67 -8.50 8.74 18.86
N LEU A 68 -7.61 9.44 18.15
CA LEU A 68 -6.32 9.92 18.69
C LEU A 68 -6.40 11.34 19.29
N GLU A 69 -7.53 12.04 19.11
CA GLU A 69 -7.79 13.37 19.68
C GLU A 69 -8.71 13.33 20.93
N GLN A 70 -8.97 12.15 21.51
CA GLN A 70 -9.59 11.97 22.83
C GLN A 70 -8.56 11.60 23.90
#